data_AF-A0A2A2G5F4-F1
#
_entry.id   AF-A0A2A2G5F4-F1
#
_cell.length_a   1.000
_cell.length_b   1.000
_cell.length_c   1.000
_cell.angle_alpha   90.00
_cell.angle_beta   90.00
_cell.angle_gamma   90.00
#
_symmetry.space_group_name_H-M   'P 1'
#
loop_
_entity.id
_entity.type
_entity.pdbx_description
1 polymer ?
#
loop_
_entity_poly.entity_id
_entity_poly.type
_entity_poly.pdbx_seq_one_letter_code
_entity_poly.pdbx_strand_id
1 'polypeptide(L)'
;MAFDIDRFAEESTSLHWEDLGLEALREDPLPPETLRTLRYMCDVEFHTVCYLRDMLVSPSRKDPEVSTFMTMWNREEFWHGEALAHVLSLHGITVAFDELKAKRVKLGWRDRINPVKQSLLSNIVGTDFVAVHMLWGAVNERSAAAAYRRLAALEDHPVLAPLLRRIAAQETKHIAFYTTQARARLQDSPKAQKLARLALRTAWQPVGSGVSPEEEVTHVMGHLFAGAEGRREVEAIDRQIAKLPGMEGLTVVADALDARGVAA
;
A
#
# COMPACT_ATOMS: atom_id res chain seq x y z
N MET A 1 -7.94 -3.17 -22.17
CA MET A 1 -8.94 -4.19 -21.80
C MET A 1 -9.47 -3.81 -20.43
N ALA A 2 -10.78 -3.97 -20.20
CA ALA A 2 -11.36 -3.77 -18.88
C ALA A 2 -10.82 -4.84 -17.91
N PHE A 3 -10.77 -4.53 -16.61
CA PHE A 3 -10.38 -5.48 -15.59
C PHE A 3 -11.50 -6.52 -15.43
N ASP A 4 -11.15 -7.80 -15.38
CA ASP A 4 -12.10 -8.90 -15.21
C ASP A 4 -12.21 -9.25 -13.72
N ILE A 5 -13.27 -8.75 -13.08
CA ILE A 5 -13.47 -8.90 -11.64
C ILE A 5 -13.81 -10.33 -11.23
N ASP A 6 -14.54 -11.05 -12.07
CA ASP A 6 -14.96 -12.42 -11.78
C ASP A 6 -13.75 -13.34 -11.85
N ARG A 7 -12.93 -13.20 -12.90
CA ARG A 7 -11.65 -13.91 -13.00
C ARG A 7 -10.71 -13.58 -11.84
N PHE A 8 -10.63 -12.31 -11.42
CA PHE A 8 -9.82 -11.94 -10.25
C PHE A 8 -10.29 -12.67 -8.99
N ALA A 9 -11.60 -12.73 -8.76
CA ALA A 9 -12.16 -13.43 -7.61
C ALA A 9 -11.92 -14.94 -7.66
N GLU A 10 -12.03 -15.57 -8.83
CA GLU A 10 -11.75 -17.00 -9.03
C GLU A 10 -10.27 -17.36 -8.81
N GLU A 11 -9.36 -16.49 -9.24
CA GLU A 11 -7.91 -16.70 -9.10
C GLU A 11 -7.35 -16.26 -7.74
N SER A 12 -8.16 -15.64 -6.88
CA SER A 12 -7.74 -15.15 -5.57
C SER A 12 -7.41 -16.34 -4.65
N THR A 13 -6.12 -16.50 -4.38
CA THR A 13 -5.56 -17.66 -3.68
C THR A 13 -4.51 -17.21 -2.67
N SER A 14 -4.27 -18.05 -1.66
CA SER A 14 -3.26 -17.77 -0.65
C SER A 14 -1.89 -17.68 -1.27
N LEU A 15 -1.07 -16.78 -0.73
CA LEU A 15 0.33 -16.73 -1.09
C LEU A 15 1.01 -18.03 -0.66
N HIS A 16 1.49 -18.80 -1.62
CA HIS A 16 2.24 -20.01 -1.35
C HIS A 16 3.69 -19.65 -0.99
N TRP A 17 4.15 -20.04 0.20
CA TRP A 17 5.53 -19.79 0.68
C TRP A 17 6.14 -20.98 1.42
N GLU A 18 5.38 -22.05 1.61
CA GLU A 18 5.77 -23.24 2.38
C GLU A 18 6.93 -24.00 1.72
N ASP A 19 7.12 -23.84 0.41
CA ASP A 19 8.21 -24.42 -0.37
C ASP A 19 9.55 -23.67 -0.26
N LEU A 20 9.56 -22.46 0.32
CA LEU A 20 10.75 -21.62 0.34
C LEU A 20 11.80 -22.04 1.39
N GLY A 21 11.48 -22.97 2.29
CA GLY A 21 12.41 -23.42 3.33
C GLY A 21 12.82 -22.30 4.28
N LEU A 22 11.86 -21.50 4.74
CA LEU A 22 12.09 -20.28 5.53
C LEU A 22 12.91 -20.51 6.82
N GLU A 23 12.94 -21.73 7.35
CA GLU A 23 13.75 -22.10 8.52
C GLU A 23 15.26 -21.82 8.35
N ALA A 24 15.76 -21.71 7.11
CA ALA A 24 17.13 -21.27 6.84
C ALA A 24 17.48 -19.92 7.48
N LEU A 25 16.48 -19.05 7.70
CA LEU A 25 16.65 -17.75 8.36
C LEU A 25 17.06 -17.86 9.85
N ARG A 26 16.95 -19.04 10.47
CA ARG A 26 17.52 -19.26 11.82
C ARG A 26 19.03 -19.43 11.78
N GLU A 27 19.56 -19.98 10.70
CA GLU A 27 20.98 -20.26 10.50
C GLU A 27 21.70 -19.03 9.91
N ASP A 28 21.02 -18.33 9.00
CA ASP A 28 21.47 -17.07 8.38
C ASP A 28 20.46 -15.94 8.67
N PRO A 29 20.53 -15.32 9.86
CA PRO A 29 19.53 -14.36 10.31
C PRO A 29 19.64 -13.02 9.59
N LEU A 30 18.48 -12.39 9.37
CA LEU A 30 18.38 -11.08 8.72
C LEU A 30 18.94 -9.96 9.63
N PRO A 31 19.53 -8.92 9.04
CA PRO A 31 20.04 -7.79 9.80
C PRO A 31 18.90 -7.01 10.50
N PRO A 32 19.16 -6.37 11.65
CA PRO A 32 18.14 -5.68 12.44
C PRO A 32 17.35 -4.60 11.67
N GLU A 33 18.00 -3.91 10.73
CA GLU A 33 17.37 -2.88 9.90
C GLU A 33 16.34 -3.45 8.91
N THR A 34 16.62 -4.62 8.32
CA THR A 34 15.69 -5.38 7.50
C THR A 34 14.53 -5.90 8.34
N LEU A 35 14.79 -6.43 9.54
CA LEU A 35 13.72 -6.87 10.45
C LEU A 35 12.80 -5.73 10.87
N ARG A 36 13.35 -4.53 11.13
CA ARG A 36 12.56 -3.33 11.43
C ARG A 36 11.67 -2.94 10.25
N THR A 37 12.19 -3.00 9.03
CA THR A 37 11.41 -2.73 7.82
C THR A 37 10.33 -3.79 7.57
N LEU A 38 10.65 -5.08 7.70
CA LEU A 38 9.68 -6.17 7.60
C LEU A 38 8.58 -6.05 8.64
N ARG A 39 8.92 -5.63 9.86
CA ARG A 39 7.94 -5.37 10.92
C ARG A 39 6.95 -4.29 10.51
N TYR A 40 7.45 -3.17 10.00
CA TYR A 40 6.60 -2.10 9.51
C TYR A 40 5.68 -2.55 8.37
N MET A 41 6.23 -3.29 7.40
CA MET A 41 5.47 -3.81 6.26
C MET A 41 4.38 -4.78 6.74
N CYS A 42 4.71 -5.73 7.62
CA CYS A 42 3.73 -6.64 8.24
C CYS A 42 2.64 -5.90 9.01
N ASP A 43 3.01 -4.87 9.77
CA ASP A 43 2.07 -4.01 10.45
C ASP A 43 1.15 -3.31 9.43
N VAL A 44 1.64 -2.82 8.29
CA VAL A 44 0.83 -2.23 7.21
C VAL A 44 -0.13 -3.25 6.61
N GLU A 45 0.35 -4.45 6.26
CA GLU A 45 -0.46 -5.55 5.73
C GLU A 45 -1.63 -5.86 6.65
N PHE A 46 -1.39 -6.02 7.95
CA PHE A 46 -2.48 -6.25 8.90
C PHE A 46 -3.38 -5.02 9.15
N HIS A 47 -2.96 -3.82 8.76
CA HIS A 47 -3.81 -2.63 8.87
C HIS A 47 -4.92 -2.59 7.81
N THR A 48 -4.75 -3.31 6.71
CA THR A 48 -5.72 -3.34 5.61
C THR A 48 -7.12 -3.76 6.07
N VAL A 49 -7.24 -4.58 7.12
CA VAL A 49 -8.53 -4.92 7.76
C VAL A 49 -9.24 -3.69 8.33
N CYS A 50 -8.51 -2.74 8.90
CA CYS A 50 -9.07 -1.47 9.36
C CYS A 50 -9.44 -0.57 8.17
N TYR A 51 -8.64 -0.60 7.11
CA TYR A 51 -8.94 0.11 5.87
C TYR A 51 -10.23 -0.40 5.22
N LEU A 52 -10.41 -1.72 5.11
CA LEU A 52 -11.64 -2.35 4.61
C LEU A 52 -12.87 -1.88 5.38
N ARG A 53 -12.81 -1.84 6.72
CA ARG A 53 -13.91 -1.33 7.55
C ARG A 53 -14.29 0.10 7.17
N ASP A 54 -13.30 0.99 7.07
CA ASP A 54 -13.52 2.39 6.72
C ASP A 54 -14.06 2.53 5.28
N MET A 55 -13.66 1.61 4.40
CA MET A 55 -14.16 1.52 3.03
C MET A 55 -15.61 1.07 2.93
N LEU A 56 -16.03 0.09 3.74
CA LEU A 56 -17.39 -0.45 3.77
C LEU A 56 -18.44 0.57 4.23
N VAL A 57 -18.04 1.65 4.90
CA VAL A 57 -18.94 2.75 5.30
C VAL A 57 -18.92 3.94 4.33
N SER A 58 -18.14 3.85 3.24
CA SER A 58 -18.01 4.89 2.23
C SER A 58 -18.98 4.68 1.04
N PRO A 59 -19.14 5.67 0.14
CA PRO A 59 -19.87 5.49 -1.12
C PRO A 59 -19.40 4.33 -1.99
N SER A 60 -18.13 3.90 -1.85
CA SER A 60 -17.54 2.81 -2.62
C SER A 60 -18.25 1.47 -2.41
N ARG A 61 -18.94 1.27 -1.28
CA ARG A 61 -19.70 0.04 -1.00
C ARG A 61 -20.86 -0.22 -1.97
N LYS A 62 -21.32 0.81 -2.68
CA LYS A 62 -22.45 0.69 -3.62
C LYS A 62 -22.02 0.15 -4.98
N ASP A 63 -20.72 0.07 -5.23
CA ASP A 63 -20.15 -0.43 -6.47
C ASP A 63 -19.81 -1.92 -6.30
N PRO A 64 -20.48 -2.83 -7.03
CA PRO A 64 -20.32 -4.27 -6.84
C PRO A 64 -18.91 -4.74 -7.20
N GLU A 65 -18.27 -4.18 -8.23
CA GLU A 65 -16.91 -4.57 -8.61
C GLU A 65 -15.91 -4.16 -7.51
N VAL A 66 -16.07 -2.95 -6.98
CA VAL A 66 -15.24 -2.47 -5.87
C VAL A 66 -15.48 -3.31 -4.62
N SER A 67 -16.72 -3.69 -4.32
CA SER A 67 -17.02 -4.55 -3.15
C SER A 67 -16.40 -5.94 -3.28
N THR A 68 -16.50 -6.57 -4.46
CA THR A 68 -15.88 -7.87 -4.74
C THR A 68 -14.36 -7.76 -4.62
N PHE A 69 -13.76 -6.75 -5.26
CA PHE A 69 -12.34 -6.52 -5.20
C PHE A 69 -11.85 -6.36 -3.75
N MET A 70 -12.48 -5.47 -2.98
CA MET A 70 -12.08 -5.19 -1.58
C MET A 70 -12.17 -6.43 -0.69
N THR A 71 -13.10 -7.33 -0.97
CA THR A 71 -13.25 -8.59 -0.23
C THR A 71 -12.07 -9.53 -0.48
N MET A 72 -11.71 -9.73 -1.75
CA MET A 72 -10.61 -10.62 -2.13
C MET A 72 -9.26 -10.00 -1.81
N TRP A 73 -9.06 -8.72 -2.15
CA TRP A 73 -7.89 -7.92 -1.78
C TRP A 73 -7.58 -8.03 -0.29
N ASN A 74 -8.54 -7.77 0.60
CA ASN A 74 -8.31 -7.84 2.04
C ASN A 74 -7.86 -9.25 2.51
N ARG A 75 -8.31 -10.31 1.82
CA ARG A 75 -7.88 -11.67 2.11
C ARG A 75 -6.43 -11.90 1.65
N GLU A 76 -6.06 -11.37 0.48
CA GLU A 76 -4.69 -11.41 -0.05
C GLU A 76 -3.70 -10.66 0.84
N GLU A 77 -4.01 -9.43 1.24
CA GLU A 77 -3.19 -8.63 2.17
C GLU A 77 -3.05 -9.31 3.54
N PHE A 78 -4.10 -9.98 4.02
CA PHE A 78 -4.01 -10.75 5.26
C PHE A 78 -2.98 -11.87 5.16
N TRP A 79 -2.98 -12.61 4.04
CA TRP A 79 -1.96 -13.63 3.80
C TRP A 79 -0.57 -13.02 3.66
N HIS A 80 -0.40 -11.88 2.97
CA HIS A 80 0.91 -11.21 2.94
C HIS A 80 1.41 -10.89 4.35
N GLY A 81 0.53 -10.38 5.22
CA GLY A 81 0.82 -10.15 6.63
C GLY A 81 1.24 -11.42 7.37
N GLU A 82 0.56 -12.55 7.16
CA GLU A 82 0.93 -13.84 7.74
C GLU A 82 2.32 -14.32 7.29
N ALA A 83 2.69 -14.09 6.02
CA ALA A 83 4.02 -14.39 5.47
C ALA A 83 5.10 -13.72 6.28
N LEU A 84 4.94 -12.40 6.42
CA LEU A 84 5.92 -11.53 7.05
C LEU A 84 5.97 -11.81 8.55
N ALA A 85 4.81 -12.06 9.18
CA ALA A 85 4.74 -12.45 10.58
C ALA A 85 5.47 -13.78 10.83
N HIS A 86 5.36 -14.75 9.92
CA HIS A 86 6.09 -16.01 10.02
C HIS A 86 7.61 -15.78 9.94
N VAL A 87 8.10 -15.00 8.97
CA VAL A 87 9.52 -14.62 8.88
C VAL A 87 10.01 -13.92 10.16
N LEU A 88 9.23 -12.97 10.68
CA LEU A 88 9.55 -12.26 11.93
C LEU A 88 9.58 -13.22 13.13
N SER A 89 8.71 -14.22 13.18
CA SER A 89 8.66 -15.20 14.25
C SER A 89 9.92 -16.08 14.33
N LEU A 90 10.55 -16.36 13.19
CA LEU A 90 11.83 -17.08 13.12
C LEU A 90 12.98 -16.29 13.78
N HIS A 91 12.80 -14.97 13.93
CA HIS A 91 13.72 -14.05 14.62
C HIS A 91 13.23 -13.70 16.03
N GLY A 92 12.25 -14.42 16.56
CA GLY A 92 11.68 -14.17 17.90
C GLY A 92 10.82 -12.91 18.00
N ILE A 93 10.41 -12.32 16.87
CA ILE A 93 9.59 -11.10 16.82
C ILE A 93 8.13 -11.51 16.62
N THR A 94 7.32 -11.39 17.67
CA THR A 94 5.88 -11.69 17.59
C THR A 94 5.10 -10.48 17.08
N VAL A 95 4.31 -10.70 16.03
CA VAL A 95 3.32 -9.72 15.53
C VAL A 95 1.93 -10.16 16.00
N ALA A 96 1.48 -9.61 17.13
CA ALA A 96 0.15 -9.92 17.65
C ALA A 96 -0.92 -9.11 16.91
N PHE A 97 -1.62 -9.76 15.96
CA PHE A 97 -2.71 -9.16 15.18
C PHE A 97 -3.78 -8.51 16.06
N ASP A 98 -4.15 -9.14 17.18
CA ASP A 98 -5.18 -8.64 18.09
C ASP A 98 -4.74 -7.38 18.85
N GLU A 99 -3.47 -7.28 19.25
CA GLU A 99 -2.95 -6.07 19.90
C GLU A 99 -2.83 -4.90 18.92
N LEU A 100 -2.44 -5.18 17.68
CA LEU A 100 -2.44 -4.21 16.59
C LEU A 100 -3.87 -3.69 16.35
N LYS A 101 -4.83 -4.60 16.19
CA LYS A 101 -6.25 -4.27 16.01
C LYS A 101 -6.78 -3.44 17.17
N ALA A 102 -6.49 -3.80 18.42
CA ALA A 102 -6.94 -3.07 19.60
C ALA A 102 -6.36 -1.64 19.68
N LYS A 103 -5.07 -1.45 19.35
CA LYS A 103 -4.46 -0.10 19.27
C LYS A 103 -5.04 0.73 18.12
N ARG A 104 -5.33 0.11 16.98
CA ARG A 104 -5.80 0.78 15.75
C ARG A 104 -7.29 1.08 15.73
N VAL A 105 -8.11 0.26 16.38
CA VAL A 105 -9.55 0.55 16.61
C VAL A 105 -9.71 1.77 17.52
N LYS A 106 -8.82 1.95 18.50
CA LYS A 106 -8.79 3.17 19.33
C LYS A 106 -8.35 4.42 18.57
N LEU A 107 -7.51 4.28 17.54
CA LEU A 107 -7.07 5.38 16.65
C LEU A 107 -8.04 5.63 15.49
N GLY A 108 -9.33 5.35 15.68
CA GLY A 108 -10.35 5.45 14.66
C GLY A 108 -10.32 6.80 13.93
N TRP A 109 -10.73 6.77 12.67
CA TRP A 109 -10.79 7.90 11.73
C TRP A 109 -11.31 9.22 12.32
N ARG A 110 -12.14 9.17 13.36
CA ARG A 110 -12.66 10.34 14.08
C ARG A 110 -11.62 11.19 14.80
N ASP A 111 -10.51 10.61 15.29
CA ASP A 111 -9.54 11.36 16.10
C ASP A 111 -8.38 11.95 15.29
N ARG A 112 -8.25 11.61 14.00
CA ARG A 112 -7.13 12.02 13.13
C ARG A 112 -7.50 12.87 11.93
N ILE A 113 -8.77 13.24 11.78
CA ILE A 113 -9.18 14.19 10.74
C ILE A 113 -8.89 15.60 11.25
N ASN A 114 -7.68 16.07 10.94
CA ASN A 114 -7.34 17.50 10.99
C ASN A 114 -8.43 18.27 10.18
N PRO A 115 -8.95 19.42 10.65
CA PRO A 115 -10.01 20.19 9.98
C PRO A 115 -9.87 20.33 8.45
N VAL A 116 -8.64 20.40 7.95
CA VAL A 116 -8.31 20.44 6.51
C VAL A 116 -8.78 19.18 5.75
N LYS A 117 -8.65 17.99 6.35
CA LYS A 117 -9.11 16.72 5.77
C LYS A 117 -10.65 16.63 5.78
N GLN A 118 -11.29 17.23 6.78
CA GLN A 118 -12.75 17.28 6.89
C GLN A 118 -13.38 18.15 5.80
N SER A 119 -12.78 19.31 5.49
CA SER A 119 -13.24 20.20 4.41
C SER A 119 -13.00 19.63 3.01
N LEU A 120 -11.99 18.77 2.83
CA LEU A 120 -11.77 18.07 1.57
C LEU A 120 -12.81 16.95 1.38
N LEU A 121 -13.03 16.12 2.40
CA LEU A 121 -14.03 15.06 2.38
C LEU A 121 -15.46 15.59 2.24
N SER A 122 -15.79 16.76 2.81
CA SER A 122 -17.13 17.34 2.71
C SER A 122 -17.52 17.77 1.29
N ASN A 123 -16.54 18.04 0.43
CA ASN A 123 -16.78 18.47 -0.96
C ASN A 123 -16.83 17.30 -1.96
N ILE A 124 -16.51 16.09 -1.50
CA ILE A 124 -16.45 14.88 -2.33
C ILE A 124 -17.75 14.09 -2.14
N VAL A 125 -18.52 13.92 -3.21
CA VAL A 125 -19.83 13.26 -3.17
C VAL A 125 -19.91 12.19 -4.25
N GLY A 126 -20.39 11.00 -3.89
CA GLY A 126 -20.73 9.94 -4.86
C GLY A 126 -19.53 9.43 -5.66
N THR A 127 -19.60 9.52 -6.98
CA THR A 127 -18.62 8.97 -7.94
C THR A 127 -17.25 9.65 -7.86
N ASP A 128 -17.21 10.95 -7.52
CA ASP A 128 -15.95 11.68 -7.33
C ASP A 128 -15.14 11.08 -6.16
N PHE A 129 -15.82 10.59 -5.11
CA PHE A 129 -15.15 9.89 -4.00
C PHE A 129 -14.45 8.64 -4.48
N VAL A 130 -15.17 7.83 -5.26
CA VAL A 130 -14.63 6.58 -5.77
C VAL A 130 -13.46 6.86 -6.70
N ALA A 131 -13.50 7.91 -7.53
CA ALA A 131 -12.37 8.31 -8.37
C ALA A 131 -11.10 8.62 -7.55
N VAL A 132 -11.23 9.46 -6.52
CA VAL A 132 -10.12 9.82 -5.63
C VAL A 132 -9.59 8.59 -4.90
N HIS A 133 -10.48 7.76 -4.37
CA HIS A 133 -10.12 6.52 -3.70
C HIS A 133 -9.36 5.56 -4.63
N MET A 134 -9.89 5.30 -5.83
CA MET A 134 -9.23 4.40 -6.78
C MET A 134 -7.84 4.89 -7.17
N LEU A 135 -7.68 6.21 -7.33
CA LEU A 135 -6.38 6.81 -7.58
C LEU A 135 -5.44 6.64 -6.38
N TRP A 136 -5.93 6.87 -5.16
CA TRP A 136 -5.15 6.73 -3.94
C TRP A 136 -4.67 5.28 -3.75
N GLY A 137 -5.56 4.31 -3.93
CA GLY A 137 -5.20 2.89 -3.93
C GLY A 137 -4.13 2.58 -4.98
N ALA A 138 -4.27 3.12 -6.21
CA ALA A 138 -3.26 2.93 -7.25
C ALA A 138 -1.86 3.45 -6.86
N VAL A 139 -1.78 4.54 -6.09
CA VAL A 139 -0.49 5.03 -5.56
C VAL A 139 0.03 4.09 -4.46
N ASN A 140 -0.84 3.66 -3.54
CA ASN A 140 -0.46 2.78 -2.44
C ASN A 140 0.08 1.43 -2.94
N GLU A 141 -0.66 0.71 -3.80
CA GLU A 141 -0.24 -0.61 -4.29
C GLU A 141 1.05 -0.55 -5.11
N ARG A 142 1.22 0.53 -5.90
CA ARG A 142 2.48 0.75 -6.63
C ARG A 142 3.66 0.97 -5.68
N SER A 143 3.43 1.69 -4.59
CA SER A 143 4.43 1.95 -3.56
C SER A 143 4.76 0.67 -2.78
N ALA A 144 3.76 -0.13 -2.41
CA ALA A 144 3.94 -1.43 -1.75
C ALA A 144 4.73 -2.40 -2.65
N ALA A 145 4.30 -2.59 -3.90
CA ALA A 145 5.01 -3.46 -4.84
C ALA A 145 6.47 -3.00 -5.08
N ALA A 146 6.73 -1.69 -5.12
CA ALA A 146 8.08 -1.16 -5.22
C ALA A 146 8.90 -1.39 -3.95
N ALA A 147 8.29 -1.22 -2.77
CA ALA A 147 8.93 -1.51 -1.48
C ALA A 147 9.36 -2.98 -1.37
N TYR A 148 8.48 -3.91 -1.73
CA TYR A 148 8.81 -5.34 -1.79
C TYR A 148 9.97 -5.65 -2.75
N ARG A 149 9.93 -5.09 -3.97
CA ARG A 149 11.03 -5.27 -4.95
C ARG A 149 12.33 -4.66 -4.47
N ARG A 150 12.30 -3.49 -3.84
CA ARG A 150 13.48 -2.83 -3.27
C ARG A 150 14.07 -3.64 -2.14
N LEU A 151 13.25 -4.11 -1.20
CA LEU A 151 13.74 -4.94 -0.10
C LEU A 151 14.33 -6.25 -0.60
N ALA A 152 13.72 -6.89 -1.59
CA ALA A 152 14.24 -8.11 -2.22
C ALA A 152 15.54 -7.91 -3.01
N ALA A 153 15.90 -6.67 -3.35
CA ALA A 153 17.14 -6.32 -4.03
C ALA A 153 18.24 -5.90 -3.04
N LEU A 154 17.85 -5.24 -1.94
CA LEU A 154 18.76 -4.86 -0.85
C LEU A 154 19.16 -6.08 0.00
N GLU A 155 18.20 -6.96 0.25
CA GLU A 155 18.35 -8.19 1.01
C GLU A 155 18.12 -9.41 0.10
N ASP A 156 19.15 -9.80 -0.66
CA ASP A 156 19.09 -10.93 -1.60
C ASP A 156 19.28 -12.29 -0.90
N HIS A 157 18.63 -12.47 0.26
CA HIS A 157 18.66 -13.74 0.98
C HIS A 157 17.86 -14.81 0.20
N PRO A 158 18.39 -16.04 0.00
CA PRO A 158 17.83 -17.05 -0.92
C PRO A 158 16.36 -17.42 -0.70
N VAL A 159 15.84 -17.26 0.52
CA VAL A 159 14.43 -17.57 0.85
C VAL A 159 13.56 -16.33 1.06
N LEU A 160 14.14 -15.19 1.46
CA LEU A 160 13.38 -13.95 1.67
C LEU A 160 13.10 -13.26 0.35
N ALA A 161 14.11 -13.10 -0.50
CA ALA A 161 13.94 -12.37 -1.75
C ALA A 161 12.88 -13.02 -2.68
N PRO A 162 12.82 -14.36 -2.82
CA PRO A 162 11.70 -15.00 -3.53
C PRO A 162 10.34 -14.75 -2.89
N LEU A 163 10.21 -14.79 -1.56
CA LEU A 163 8.96 -14.50 -0.87
C LEU A 163 8.48 -13.08 -1.21
N LEU A 164 9.34 -12.08 -1.04
CA LEU A 164 9.03 -10.68 -1.32
C LEU A 164 8.68 -10.45 -2.82
N ARG A 165 9.36 -11.15 -3.73
CA ARG A 165 9.04 -11.11 -5.17
C ARG A 165 7.68 -11.74 -5.47
N ARG A 166 7.28 -12.81 -4.76
CA ARG A 166 5.93 -13.40 -4.90
C ARG A 166 4.84 -12.46 -4.40
N ILE A 167 5.06 -11.79 -3.25
CA ILE A 167 4.14 -10.75 -2.75
C ILE A 167 3.99 -9.64 -3.80
N ALA A 168 5.11 -9.06 -4.26
CA ALA A 168 5.10 -8.01 -5.28
C ALA A 168 4.42 -8.43 -6.61
N ALA A 169 4.41 -9.72 -6.93
CA ALA A 169 3.73 -10.25 -8.11
C ALA A 169 2.21 -10.25 -7.92
N GLN A 170 1.68 -10.62 -6.75
CA GLN A 170 0.24 -10.54 -6.46
C GLN A 170 -0.25 -9.08 -6.53
N GLU A 171 0.55 -8.15 -6.03
CA GLU A 171 0.26 -6.71 -6.07
C GLU A 171 0.00 -6.16 -7.49
N THR A 172 0.53 -6.82 -8.51
CA THR A 172 0.31 -6.42 -9.91
C THR A 172 -1.19 -6.46 -10.27
N LYS A 173 -1.95 -7.41 -9.71
CA LYS A 173 -3.40 -7.51 -9.90
C LYS A 173 -4.12 -6.35 -9.20
N HIS A 174 -3.71 -6.00 -7.99
CA HIS A 174 -4.25 -4.88 -7.22
C HIS A 174 -4.01 -3.54 -7.94
N ILE A 175 -2.77 -3.30 -8.38
CA ILE A 175 -2.40 -2.14 -9.18
C ILE A 175 -3.26 -2.04 -10.44
N ALA A 176 -3.48 -3.16 -11.14
CA ALA A 176 -4.27 -3.19 -12.36
C ALA A 176 -5.73 -2.79 -12.10
N PHE A 177 -6.36 -3.31 -11.04
CA PHE A 177 -7.71 -2.94 -10.65
C PHE A 177 -7.82 -1.44 -10.37
N TYR A 178 -7.05 -0.95 -9.39
CA TYR A 178 -7.12 0.46 -8.98
C TYR A 178 -6.80 1.41 -10.13
N THR A 179 -5.77 1.13 -10.93
CA THR A 179 -5.40 1.99 -12.07
C THR A 179 -6.51 2.02 -13.13
N THR A 180 -7.16 0.88 -13.40
CA THR A 180 -8.25 0.79 -14.39
C THR A 180 -9.48 1.56 -13.91
N GLN A 181 -9.89 1.35 -12.66
CA GLN A 181 -11.04 2.01 -12.06
C GLN A 181 -10.81 3.53 -11.89
N ALA A 182 -9.59 3.95 -11.54
CA ALA A 182 -9.19 5.35 -11.48
C ALA A 182 -9.24 6.00 -12.85
N ARG A 183 -8.62 5.38 -13.87
CA ARG A 183 -8.63 5.93 -15.24
C ARG A 183 -10.05 6.13 -15.75
N ALA A 184 -10.90 5.12 -15.64
CA ALA A 184 -12.28 5.17 -16.12
C ALA A 184 -13.06 6.33 -15.47
N ARG A 185 -12.93 6.51 -14.14
CA ARG A 185 -13.66 7.58 -13.42
C ARG A 185 -13.08 8.97 -13.61
N LEU A 186 -11.78 9.07 -13.90
CA LEU A 186 -11.12 10.35 -14.16
C LEU A 186 -11.31 10.83 -15.59
N GLN A 187 -11.50 9.94 -16.57
CA GLN A 187 -11.49 10.27 -18.00
C GLN A 187 -12.48 11.38 -18.37
N ASP A 188 -13.71 11.30 -17.86
CA ASP A 188 -14.79 12.22 -18.25
C ASP A 188 -15.23 13.19 -17.12
N SER A 189 -14.45 13.30 -16.03
CA SER A 189 -14.77 14.17 -14.90
C SER A 189 -13.62 15.12 -14.55
N PRO A 190 -13.57 16.33 -15.15
CA PRO A 190 -12.61 17.37 -14.77
C PRO A 190 -12.69 17.76 -13.29
N LYS A 191 -13.88 17.64 -12.69
CA LYS A 191 -14.08 17.85 -11.25
C LYS A 191 -13.35 16.77 -10.44
N ALA A 192 -13.53 15.49 -10.76
CA ALA A 192 -12.82 14.39 -10.11
C ALA A 192 -11.31 14.54 -10.27
N GLN A 193 -10.83 14.94 -11.46
CA GLN A 193 -9.41 15.21 -11.70
C GLN A 193 -8.86 16.30 -10.76
N LYS A 194 -9.54 17.44 -10.64
CA LYS A 194 -9.12 18.52 -9.73
C LYS A 194 -9.10 18.09 -8.27
N LEU A 195 -10.14 17.36 -7.84
CA LEU A 195 -10.25 16.86 -6.46
C LEU A 195 -9.17 15.83 -6.15
N ALA A 196 -8.94 14.87 -7.05
CA ALA A 196 -7.94 13.83 -6.88
C ALA A 196 -6.51 14.41 -6.89
N ARG A 197 -6.24 15.37 -7.78
CA ARG A 197 -4.98 16.13 -7.80
C ARG A 197 -4.73 16.86 -6.49
N LEU A 198 -5.74 17.55 -5.97
CA LEU A 198 -5.65 18.26 -4.69
C LEU A 198 -5.39 17.28 -3.55
N ALA A 199 -6.16 16.19 -3.48
CA ALA A 199 -6.03 15.16 -2.46
C ALA A 199 -4.62 14.54 -2.42
N LEU A 200 -4.08 14.16 -3.59
CA LEU A 200 -2.73 13.61 -3.65
C LEU A 200 -1.67 14.62 -3.21
N ARG A 201 -1.76 15.89 -3.63
CA ARG A 201 -0.77 16.91 -3.28
C ARG A 201 -0.77 17.30 -1.81
N THR A 202 -1.93 17.32 -1.16
CA THR A 202 -2.05 17.90 0.19
C THR A 202 -2.25 16.87 1.29
N ALA A 203 -2.73 15.67 0.96
CA ALA A 203 -3.14 14.69 1.95
C ALA A 203 -2.46 13.33 1.81
N TRP A 204 -1.98 12.95 0.61
CA TRP A 204 -1.30 11.67 0.44
C TRP A 204 0.04 11.67 1.20
N GLN A 205 0.34 10.54 1.84
CA GLN A 205 1.55 10.26 2.57
C GLN A 205 1.92 8.78 2.35
N PRO A 206 3.20 8.39 2.52
CA PRO A 206 3.63 7.00 2.34
C PRO A 206 2.79 6.02 3.17
N VAL A 207 2.52 4.83 2.61
CA VAL A 207 1.68 3.81 3.25
C VAL A 207 2.24 3.48 4.64
N GLY A 208 1.36 3.44 5.64
CA GLY A 208 1.68 3.28 7.06
C GLY A 208 1.84 4.60 7.83
N SER A 209 1.91 5.75 7.14
CA SER A 209 1.85 7.07 7.78
C SER A 209 0.57 7.25 8.58
N GLY A 210 0.71 7.66 9.84
CA GLY A 210 -0.42 7.79 10.78
C GLY A 210 -0.89 6.46 11.38
N VAL A 211 -0.33 5.32 10.97
CA VAL A 211 -0.54 4.03 11.64
C VAL A 211 0.66 3.72 12.53
N SER A 212 1.86 3.93 12.00
CA SER A 212 3.13 3.78 12.68
C SER A 212 3.70 5.14 13.13
N PRO A 213 4.60 5.16 14.12
CA PRO A 213 5.36 6.37 14.47
C PRO A 213 6.16 6.92 13.28
N GLU A 214 6.39 8.24 13.23
CA GLU A 214 7.04 8.89 12.08
C GLU A 214 8.49 8.45 11.89
N GLU A 215 9.18 8.09 12.98
CA GLU A 215 10.52 7.52 12.94
C GLU A 215 10.57 6.16 12.23
N GLU A 216 9.50 5.36 12.30
CA GLU A 216 9.40 4.10 11.58
C GLU A 216 9.14 4.33 10.09
N VAL A 217 8.27 5.30 9.75
CA VAL A 217 8.05 5.72 8.37
C VAL A 217 9.35 6.20 7.75
N THR A 218 10.07 7.07 8.45
CA THR A 218 11.36 7.63 7.99
C THR A 218 12.42 6.55 7.83
N HIS A 219 12.53 5.62 8.80
CA HIS A 219 13.42 4.45 8.69
C HIS A 219 13.13 3.64 7.43
N VAL A 220 11.87 3.27 7.19
CA VAL A 220 11.51 2.42 6.05
C VAL A 220 11.74 3.12 4.72
N MET A 221 11.33 4.38 4.61
CA MET A 221 11.54 5.13 3.36
C MET A 221 13.04 5.33 3.10
N GLY A 222 13.83 5.63 4.14
CA GLY A 222 15.28 5.72 4.06
C GLY A 222 15.93 4.40 3.66
N HIS A 223 15.56 3.30 4.32
CA HIS A 223 16.13 1.99 4.06
C HIS A 223 15.84 1.53 2.63
N LEU A 224 14.60 1.69 2.14
CA LEU A 224 14.19 1.16 0.85
C LEU A 224 14.54 2.07 -0.34
N PHE A 225 14.44 3.38 -0.15
CA PHE A 225 14.41 4.35 -1.25
C PHE A 225 15.50 5.43 -1.18
N ALA A 226 16.44 5.35 -0.24
CA ALA A 226 17.62 6.20 -0.31
C ALA A 226 18.50 5.84 -1.52
N GLY A 227 19.24 6.83 -2.02
CA GLY A 227 20.15 6.66 -3.14
C GLY A 227 19.49 6.69 -4.52
N ALA A 228 20.33 6.74 -5.55
CA ALA A 228 19.91 6.92 -6.94
C ALA A 228 18.97 5.82 -7.45
N GLU A 229 19.12 4.58 -6.98
CA GLU A 229 18.21 3.49 -7.34
C GLU A 229 16.83 3.66 -6.72
N GLY A 230 16.76 4.01 -5.44
CA GLY A 230 15.51 4.31 -4.76
C GLY A 230 14.76 5.46 -5.42
N ARG A 231 15.49 6.53 -5.77
CA ARG A 231 14.94 7.66 -6.53
C ARG A 231 14.36 7.25 -7.88
N ARG A 232 15.05 6.37 -8.62
CA ARG A 232 14.55 5.88 -9.92
C ARG A 232 13.23 5.12 -9.80
N GLU A 233 13.08 4.28 -8.77
CA GLU A 233 11.83 3.55 -8.51
C GLU A 233 10.70 4.51 -8.13
N VAL A 234 10.98 5.48 -7.26
CA VAL A 234 10.02 6.50 -6.83
C VAL A 234 9.52 7.32 -8.01
N GLU A 235 10.43 7.83 -8.84
CA GLU A 235 10.07 8.56 -10.05
C GLU A 235 9.34 7.67 -11.07
N ALA A 236 9.61 6.36 -11.09
CA ALA A 236 8.86 5.43 -11.93
C ALA A 236 7.41 5.32 -11.49
N ILE A 237 7.13 5.30 -10.17
CA ILE A 237 5.76 5.34 -9.64
C ILE A 237 5.09 6.64 -10.09
N ASP A 238 5.71 7.79 -9.83
CA ASP A 238 5.15 9.11 -10.18
C ASP A 238 4.87 9.23 -11.68
N ARG A 239 5.76 8.74 -12.54
CA ARG A 239 5.53 8.68 -13.99
C ARG A 239 4.30 7.84 -14.37
N GLN A 240 3.98 6.77 -13.65
CA GLN A 240 2.77 5.98 -13.93
C GLN A 240 1.50 6.69 -13.45
N ILE A 241 1.57 7.37 -12.29
CA ILE A 241 0.47 8.18 -11.78
C ILE A 241 0.17 9.36 -12.70
N ALA A 242 1.21 10.03 -13.21
CA ALA A 242 1.09 11.16 -14.13
C ALA A 242 0.40 10.80 -15.46
N LYS A 243 0.35 9.52 -15.86
CA LYS A 243 -0.37 9.03 -17.05
C LYS A 243 -1.88 8.91 -16.84
N LEU A 244 -2.39 9.09 -15.62
CA LEU A 244 -3.82 9.09 -15.35
C LEU A 244 -4.43 10.45 -15.73
N PRO A 245 -5.68 10.48 -16.23
CA PRO A 245 -6.29 11.73 -16.69
C PRO A 245 -6.23 12.83 -15.61
N GLY A 246 -5.73 14.01 -15.96
CA GLY A 246 -5.58 15.16 -15.06
C GLY A 246 -4.42 15.12 -14.05
N MET A 247 -3.61 14.05 -14.05
CA MET A 247 -2.53 13.85 -13.08
C MET A 247 -1.14 14.23 -13.61
N GLU A 248 -1.04 14.77 -14.82
CA GLU A 248 0.24 15.16 -15.44
C GLU A 248 1.07 16.10 -14.53
N GLY A 249 2.38 15.86 -14.49
CA GLY A 249 3.33 16.66 -13.70
C GLY A 249 3.21 16.51 -12.18
N LEU A 250 2.50 15.52 -11.67
CA LEU A 250 2.54 15.19 -10.24
C LEU A 250 3.79 14.34 -9.91
N THR A 251 4.40 14.65 -8.77
CA THR A 251 5.57 13.97 -8.18
C THR A 251 5.23 13.54 -6.74
N VAL A 252 4.12 12.82 -6.57
CA VAL A 252 3.49 12.58 -5.26
C VAL A 252 4.40 11.83 -4.30
N VAL A 253 5.02 10.75 -4.78
CA VAL A 253 5.88 9.91 -3.94
C VAL A 253 7.22 10.60 -3.73
N ALA A 254 7.81 11.19 -4.77
CA ALA A 254 9.05 11.95 -4.65
C ALA A 254 8.93 13.10 -3.65
N ASP A 255 7.88 13.94 -3.78
CA ASP A 255 7.64 15.08 -2.88
C ASP A 255 7.50 14.61 -1.41
N ALA A 256 6.85 13.47 -1.19
CA ALA A 256 6.64 12.93 0.15
C ALA A 256 7.91 12.36 0.81
N LEU A 257 8.83 11.82 0.00
CA LEU A 257 10.15 11.34 0.45
C LEU A 257 11.10 12.52 0.68
N ASP A 258 11.11 13.50 -0.24
CA ASP A 258 11.92 14.71 -0.13
C ASP A 258 11.52 15.51 1.12
N ALA A 259 10.22 15.62 1.42
CA ALA A 259 9.72 16.25 2.64
C ALA A 259 10.16 15.54 3.95
N ARG A 260 10.59 14.28 3.87
CA ARG A 260 11.12 13.48 4.99
C ARG A 260 12.65 13.45 5.03
N GLY A 261 13.31 14.14 4.12
CA GLY A 261 14.77 14.14 4.04
C GLY A 261 15.37 12.79 3.63
N VAL A 262 14.60 11.95 2.93
CA VAL A 262 15.12 10.70 2.36
C VAL A 262 16.03 11.07 1.19
N ALA A 263 17.34 11.00 1.42
CA ALA A 263 18.33 11.43 0.45
C ALA A 263 18.42 10.48 -0.75
N ALA A 264 18.30 11.04 -1.97
CA ALA A 264 18.57 10.38 -3.24
C ALA A 264 20.06 10.33 -3.58
#